data_AF-A0A8J2NUL5-F1
#
_entry.id   AF-A0A8J2NUL5-F1
#
_cell.length_a   1.000
_cell.length_b   1.000
_cell.length_c   1.000
_cell.angle_alpha   90.00
_cell.angle_beta   90.00
_cell.angle_gamma   90.00
#
_symmetry.space_group_name_H-M   'P 1'
#
loop_
_entity.id
_entity.type
_entity.pdbx_description
1 polymer ?
#
loop_
_entity_poly.entity_id
_entity_poly.type
_entity_poly.pdbx_seq_one_letter_code
_entity_poly.pdbx_strand_id
1 'polypeptide(L)'
;MDPTTEMSPREVEAVQEYTKWREENQVDDVQEAKVPIHFYEDFPAKICGLDKEGYLVVAAQVGKWDIRSAVDTGMKDEFIWFVIQWIERATDICAQLTTEEKFYSAVSLILDLAGLQYRQVASKAFISMVIELVTVFEANYPEFLRCIWIINAAAEKLLGVVYGTGIPDEPLFCPELLTVCARPDFNNGMY
;
A
#
# COMPACT_ATOMS: atom_id res chain seq x y z
N MET A 1 -5.50 36.05 -8.61
CA MET A 1 -4.35 35.13 -8.71
C MET A 1 -4.65 34.23 -9.88
N ASP A 2 -3.79 34.25 -10.89
CA ASP A 2 -3.97 33.50 -12.14
C ASP A 2 -3.72 32.02 -11.87
N PRO A 3 -4.68 31.09 -12.11
CA PRO A 3 -4.57 29.70 -11.68
C PRO A 3 -3.90 28.81 -12.74
N THR A 4 -2.90 29.32 -13.45
CA THR A 4 -1.99 28.51 -14.25
C THR A 4 -0.60 28.60 -13.62
N THR A 5 -0.41 27.87 -12.53
CA THR A 5 0.94 27.40 -12.18
C THR A 5 1.40 26.59 -13.39
N GLU A 6 2.35 27.11 -14.17
CA GLU A 6 2.96 26.36 -15.27
C GLU A 6 3.56 25.09 -14.67
N MET A 7 2.99 23.95 -15.04
CA MET A 7 3.48 22.63 -14.67
C MET A 7 4.93 22.50 -15.16
N SER A 8 5.83 22.09 -14.27
CA SER A 8 7.22 21.88 -14.63
C SER A 8 7.35 20.76 -15.66
N PRO A 9 8.41 20.74 -16.48
CA PRO A 9 8.63 19.67 -17.44
C PRO A 9 8.62 18.27 -16.82
N ARG A 10 9.08 18.14 -15.57
CA ARG A 10 9.10 16.87 -14.83
C ARG A 10 7.70 16.41 -14.43
N GLU A 11 6.83 17.32 -14.01
CA GLU A 11 5.45 16.99 -13.66
C GLU A 11 4.66 16.58 -14.90
N VAL A 12 4.89 17.23 -16.04
CA VAL A 12 4.28 16.85 -17.32
C VAL A 12 4.72 15.44 -17.73
N GLU A 13 6.02 15.14 -17.62
CA GLU A 13 6.58 13.82 -17.92
C GLU A 13 5.98 12.74 -17.00
N ALA A 14 5.92 12.97 -15.68
CA ALA A 14 5.33 12.04 -14.73
C ALA A 14 3.84 11.75 -15.04
N VAL A 15 3.06 12.76 -15.39
CA VAL A 15 1.65 12.58 -15.79
C VAL A 15 1.52 11.78 -17.08
N GLN A 16 2.42 11.99 -18.05
CA GLN A 16 2.43 11.23 -19.30
C GLN A 16 2.78 9.75 -19.07
N GLU A 17 3.80 9.48 -18.27
CA GLU A 17 4.20 8.11 -17.90
C GLU A 17 3.07 7.39 -17.16
N TYR A 18 2.45 8.05 -16.18
CA TYR A 18 1.30 7.52 -15.46
C TYR A 18 0.11 7.21 -16.38
N THR A 19 -0.25 8.13 -17.28
CA THR A 19 -1.36 7.94 -18.23
C THR A 19 -1.10 6.74 -19.13
N LYS A 20 0.11 6.66 -19.69
CA LYS A 20 0.52 5.54 -20.54
C LYS A 20 0.49 4.21 -19.77
N TRP A 21 0.98 4.19 -18.53
CA TRP A 21 0.94 3.01 -17.68
C TRP A 21 -0.50 2.54 -17.43
N ARG A 22 -1.43 3.45 -17.14
CA ARG A 22 -2.86 3.10 -16.97
C ARG A 22 -3.44 2.45 -18.21
N GLU A 23 -3.17 2.99 -19.39
CA GLU A 23 -3.64 2.46 -20.67
C GLU A 23 -3.06 1.06 -20.97
N GLU A 24 -1.74 0.89 -20.83
CA GLU A 24 -1.06 -0.37 -21.10
C GLU A 24 -1.52 -1.51 -20.18
N ASN A 25 -1.95 -1.15 -18.97
CA ASN A 25 -2.30 -2.11 -17.92
C ASN A 25 -3.80 -2.21 -17.63
N GLN A 26 -4.66 -1.50 -18.38
CA GLN A 26 -6.12 -1.51 -18.21
C GLN A 26 -6.55 -1.19 -16.77
N VAL A 27 -5.88 -0.22 -16.15
CA VAL A 27 -6.10 0.13 -14.73
C VAL A 27 -7.51 0.65 -14.50
N ASP A 28 -8.09 1.34 -15.48
CA ASP A 28 -9.47 1.84 -15.40
C ASP A 28 -10.51 0.71 -15.28
N ASP A 29 -10.19 -0.48 -15.79
CA ASP A 29 -11.03 -1.67 -15.72
C ASP A 29 -10.68 -2.57 -14.51
N VAL A 30 -9.67 -2.21 -13.70
CA VAL A 30 -9.14 -3.08 -12.64
C VAL A 30 -10.19 -3.41 -11.58
N GLN A 31 -11.16 -2.50 -11.35
CA GLN A 31 -12.25 -2.75 -10.40
C GLN A 31 -13.23 -3.81 -10.90
N GLU A 32 -13.39 -3.96 -12.21
CA GLU A 32 -14.22 -4.98 -12.85
C GLU A 32 -13.45 -6.30 -13.07
N ALA A 33 -12.12 -6.23 -13.06
CA ALA A 33 -11.26 -7.39 -13.18
C ALA A 33 -11.54 -8.42 -12.08
N LYS A 34 -11.76 -9.67 -12.49
CA LYS A 34 -11.98 -10.78 -11.57
C LYS A 34 -10.68 -11.16 -10.88
N VAL A 35 -10.45 -10.61 -9.70
CA VAL A 35 -9.43 -11.14 -8.80
C VAL A 35 -9.91 -12.50 -8.27
N PRO A 36 -9.07 -13.53 -8.27
CA PRO A 36 -9.40 -14.81 -7.64
C PRO A 36 -9.87 -14.62 -6.19
N ILE A 37 -11.00 -15.25 -5.84
CA ILE A 37 -11.66 -15.09 -4.53
C ILE A 37 -10.70 -15.35 -3.35
N HIS A 38 -9.77 -16.27 -3.51
CA HIS A 38 -8.80 -16.64 -2.47
C HIS A 38 -7.97 -15.45 -1.99
N PHE A 39 -7.68 -14.43 -2.81
CA PHE A 39 -6.95 -13.25 -2.33
C PHE A 39 -7.72 -12.44 -1.28
N TYR A 40 -9.05 -12.34 -1.40
CA TYR A 40 -9.87 -11.65 -0.40
C TYR A 40 -9.99 -12.45 0.91
N GLU A 41 -9.90 -13.78 0.83
CA GLU A 41 -9.93 -14.68 1.99
C GLU A 41 -8.56 -14.73 2.68
N ASP A 42 -7.49 -14.82 1.90
CA ASP A 42 -6.12 -15.05 2.37
C ASP A 42 -5.38 -13.75 2.73
N PHE A 43 -5.73 -12.62 2.12
CA PHE A 43 -5.18 -11.29 2.45
C PHE A 43 -6.30 -10.33 2.92
N PRO A 44 -6.73 -10.45 4.19
CA PRO A 44 -7.85 -9.64 4.67
C PRO A 44 -7.40 -8.20 4.94
N ALA A 45 -7.76 -7.32 3.99
CA ALA A 45 -7.72 -5.88 4.13
C ALA A 45 -9.13 -5.32 4.34
N LYS A 46 -9.26 -4.28 5.17
CA LYS A 46 -10.55 -3.65 5.47
C LYS A 46 -10.42 -2.14 5.61
N ILE A 47 -11.46 -1.42 5.18
CA ILE A 47 -11.63 -0.01 5.50
C ILE A 47 -12.15 0.06 6.94
N CYS A 48 -11.46 0.83 7.78
CA CYS A 48 -11.76 0.97 9.21
C CYS A 48 -12.50 2.27 9.56
N GLY A 49 -12.86 3.07 8.56
CA GLY A 49 -13.46 4.40 8.74
C GLY A 49 -12.44 5.51 8.47
N LEU A 50 -12.62 6.63 9.17
CA LEU A 50 -11.80 7.84 9.01
C LEU A 50 -10.97 8.11 10.27
N ASP A 51 -9.77 8.68 10.10
CA ASP A 51 -8.95 9.14 11.21
C ASP A 51 -9.44 10.49 11.77
N LYS A 52 -8.75 11.00 12.80
CA LYS A 52 -9.06 12.28 13.45
C LYS A 52 -9.01 13.50 12.52
N GLU A 53 -8.35 13.37 11.38
CA GLU A 53 -8.21 14.41 10.35
C GLU A 53 -9.14 14.13 9.16
N GLY A 54 -9.95 13.07 9.19
CA GLY A 54 -10.89 12.71 8.14
C GLY A 54 -10.29 11.86 7.01
N TYR A 55 -9.03 11.41 7.11
CA TYR A 55 -8.43 10.56 6.09
C TYR A 55 -8.90 9.11 6.24
N LEU A 56 -9.05 8.42 5.10
CA LEU A 56 -9.44 7.02 5.06
C LEU A 56 -8.39 6.15 5.77
N VAL A 57 -8.86 5.25 6.65
CA VAL A 57 -8.01 4.27 7.33
C VAL A 57 -8.24 2.89 6.74
N VAL A 58 -7.16 2.25 6.28
CA VAL A 58 -7.18 0.89 5.77
C VAL A 58 -6.32 0.01 6.68
N ALA A 59 -6.81 -1.16 7.07
CA ALA A 59 -6.05 -2.13 7.84
C ALA A 59 -5.85 -3.42 7.06
N ALA A 60 -4.59 -3.83 6.86
CA ALA A 60 -4.21 -5.06 6.19
C ALA A 60 -3.54 -6.04 7.18
N GLN A 61 -4.04 -7.27 7.22
CA GLN A 61 -3.53 -8.32 8.10
C GLN A 61 -2.46 -9.16 7.39
N VAL A 62 -1.29 -8.57 7.20
CA VAL A 62 -0.16 -9.19 6.46
C VAL A 62 0.26 -10.52 7.07
N GLY A 63 0.25 -10.65 8.40
CA GLY A 63 0.71 -11.87 9.07
C GLY A 63 -0.19 -13.09 8.89
N LYS A 64 -1.41 -12.93 8.36
CA LYS A 64 -2.31 -14.04 8.05
C LYS A 64 -2.12 -14.62 6.65
N TRP A 65 -1.45 -13.88 5.77
CA TRP A 65 -1.30 -14.30 4.39
C TRP A 65 -0.11 -15.25 4.20
N ASP A 66 -0.34 -16.40 3.57
CA ASP A 66 0.75 -17.29 3.18
C ASP A 66 1.40 -16.86 1.86
N ILE A 67 2.13 -15.76 1.96
CA ILE A 67 2.91 -15.18 0.87
C ILE A 67 3.90 -16.15 0.22
N ARG A 68 4.40 -17.14 0.98
CA ARG A 68 5.32 -18.14 0.42
C ARG A 68 4.57 -19.03 -0.57
N SER A 69 3.39 -19.50 -0.18
CA SER A 69 2.54 -20.28 -1.09
C SER A 69 2.23 -19.47 -2.34
N ALA A 70 1.82 -18.21 -2.20
CA ALA A 70 1.51 -17.35 -3.35
C ALA A 70 2.69 -17.16 -4.31
N VAL A 71 3.92 -16.98 -3.79
CA VAL A 71 5.08 -16.86 -4.67
C VAL A 71 5.48 -18.21 -5.29
N ASP A 72 5.44 -19.29 -4.52
CA ASP A 72 5.79 -20.64 -5.00
C ASP A 72 4.79 -21.12 -6.09
N THR A 73 3.54 -20.65 -6.08
CA THR A 73 2.52 -20.93 -7.09
C THR A 73 2.48 -19.94 -8.26
N GLY A 74 3.38 -18.94 -8.28
CA GLY A 74 3.44 -17.95 -9.36
C GLY A 74 2.36 -16.87 -9.32
N MET A 75 1.65 -16.72 -8.20
CA MET A 75 0.54 -15.77 -8.01
C MET A 75 1.01 -14.34 -7.67
N LYS A 76 2.31 -14.07 -7.79
CA LYS A 76 2.93 -12.78 -7.45
C LYS A 76 2.34 -11.61 -8.25
N ASP A 77 2.24 -11.76 -9.57
CA ASP A 77 1.71 -10.69 -10.44
C ASP A 77 0.22 -10.45 -10.18
N GLU A 78 -0.54 -11.53 -9.97
CA GLU A 78 -1.97 -11.44 -9.60
C GLU A 78 -2.17 -10.72 -8.26
N PHE A 79 -1.28 -10.94 -7.30
CA PHE A 79 -1.32 -10.21 -6.02
C PHE A 79 -1.05 -8.72 -6.19
N ILE A 80 -0.09 -8.33 -7.04
CA ILE A 80 0.18 -6.92 -7.33
C ILE A 80 -1.08 -6.26 -7.90
N TRP A 81 -1.76 -6.91 -8.85
CA TRP A 81 -3.03 -6.43 -9.41
C TRP A 81 -4.14 -6.33 -8.37
N PHE A 82 -4.24 -7.29 -7.46
CA PHE A 82 -5.16 -7.22 -6.34
C PHE A 82 -4.90 -6.01 -5.43
N VAL A 83 -3.63 -5.70 -5.15
CA VAL A 83 -3.29 -4.51 -4.36
C VAL A 83 -3.62 -3.23 -5.14
N ILE A 84 -3.35 -3.17 -6.45
CA ILE A 84 -3.75 -2.03 -7.30
C ILE A 84 -5.27 -1.82 -7.26
N GLN A 85 -6.06 -2.90 -7.33
CA GLN A 85 -7.51 -2.80 -7.20
C GLN A 85 -7.95 -2.20 -5.84
N TRP A 86 -7.25 -2.53 -4.76
CA TRP A 86 -7.49 -1.91 -3.45
C TRP A 86 -7.15 -0.43 -3.42
N ILE A 87 -6.05 -0.03 -4.08
CA ILE A 87 -5.66 1.38 -4.21
C ILE A 87 -6.74 2.15 -4.96
N GLU A 88 -7.14 1.71 -6.16
CA GLU A 88 -8.16 2.39 -6.97
C GLU A 88 -9.48 2.53 -6.20
N ARG A 89 -9.91 1.47 -5.50
CA ARG A 89 -11.12 1.54 -4.65
C ARG A 89 -10.98 2.57 -3.53
N ALA A 90 -9.82 2.66 -2.90
CA ALA A 90 -9.56 3.63 -1.86
C ALA A 90 -9.47 5.06 -2.42
N THR A 91 -8.89 5.25 -3.61
CA THR A 91 -8.86 6.51 -4.35
C THR A 91 -10.27 7.02 -4.64
N ASP A 92 -11.18 6.15 -5.10
CA ASP A 92 -12.57 6.52 -5.33
C ASP A 92 -13.27 7.00 -4.06
N ILE A 93 -13.02 6.32 -2.93
CA ILE A 93 -13.57 6.73 -1.64
C ILE A 93 -12.99 8.07 -1.21
N CYS A 94 -11.68 8.28 -1.37
CA CYS A 94 -11.03 9.56 -1.09
C CYS A 94 -11.61 10.70 -1.96
N ALA A 95 -11.90 10.43 -3.24
CA ALA A 95 -12.57 11.38 -4.12
C ALA A 95 -14.00 11.71 -3.64
N GLN A 96 -14.74 10.74 -3.10
CA GLN A 96 -16.07 10.96 -2.52
C GLN A 96 -16.03 11.73 -1.19
N LEU A 97 -14.95 11.60 -0.42
CA LEU A 97 -14.74 12.33 0.84
C LEU A 97 -14.28 13.77 0.62
N THR A 98 -13.73 14.07 -0.56
CA THR A 98 -13.24 15.40 -0.93
C THR A 98 -14.37 16.43 -0.94
N THR A 99 -14.12 17.57 -0.32
CA THR A 99 -15.02 18.72 -0.27
C THR A 99 -14.34 19.96 -0.83
N GLU A 100 -15.08 21.06 -0.98
CA GLU A 100 -14.51 22.36 -1.36
C GLU A 100 -13.46 22.87 -0.37
N GLU A 101 -13.55 22.45 0.91
CA GLU A 101 -12.66 22.88 1.98
C GLU A 101 -11.42 21.98 2.13
N LYS A 102 -11.51 20.71 1.73
CA LYS A 102 -10.44 19.74 1.91
C LYS A 102 -10.41 18.67 0.84
N PHE A 103 -9.23 18.56 0.22
CA PHE A 103 -8.88 17.51 -0.72
C PHE A 103 -8.30 16.29 0.00
N TYR A 104 -8.86 15.11 -0.27
CA TYR A 104 -8.34 13.84 0.23
C TYR A 104 -7.79 13.03 -0.95
N SER A 105 -6.47 12.87 -0.99
CA SER A 105 -5.75 12.03 -1.97
C SER A 105 -4.95 10.88 -1.35
N ALA A 106 -4.92 10.82 -0.02
CA ALA A 106 -4.04 9.90 0.71
C ALA A 106 -4.80 9.08 1.75
N VAL A 107 -4.27 7.90 2.05
CA VAL A 107 -4.81 6.97 3.04
C VAL A 107 -3.83 6.76 4.18
N SER A 108 -4.37 6.39 5.33
CA SER A 108 -3.57 5.95 6.46
C SER A 108 -3.66 4.44 6.60
N LEU A 109 -2.53 3.76 6.57
CA LEU A 109 -2.45 2.30 6.47
C LEU A 109 -2.03 1.68 7.79
N ILE A 110 -2.76 0.68 8.26
CA ILE A 110 -2.40 -0.16 9.40
C ILE A 110 -1.94 -1.51 8.86
N LEU A 111 -0.68 -1.88 9.12
CA LEU A 111 -0.12 -3.18 8.79
C LEU A 111 -0.05 -4.03 10.06
N ASP A 112 -0.93 -5.02 10.16
CA ASP A 112 -0.91 -6.00 11.25
C ASP A 112 -0.03 -7.20 10.87
N LEU A 113 1.12 -7.30 11.53
CA LEU A 113 2.10 -8.36 11.30
C LEU A 113 1.89 -9.57 12.22
N ALA A 114 0.80 -9.63 12.99
CA ALA A 114 0.50 -10.78 13.84
C ALA A 114 0.43 -12.08 13.03
N GLY A 115 1.27 -13.05 13.39
CA GLY A 115 1.35 -14.35 12.70
C GLY A 115 2.44 -14.41 11.61
N LEU A 116 3.05 -13.28 11.24
CA LEU A 116 4.10 -13.25 10.23
C LEU A 116 5.36 -13.96 10.74
N GLN A 117 5.82 -14.97 10.00
CA GLN A 117 6.96 -15.77 10.41
C GLN A 117 8.26 -15.24 9.79
N TYR A 118 9.36 -15.25 10.55
CA TYR A 118 10.67 -14.79 10.07
C TYR A 118 11.10 -15.45 8.75
N ARG A 119 10.83 -16.75 8.59
CA ARG A 119 11.16 -17.51 7.36
C ARG A 119 10.45 -16.98 6.11
N GLN A 120 9.28 -16.34 6.27
CA GLN A 120 8.54 -15.75 5.16
C GLN A 120 9.21 -14.43 4.76
N VAL A 121 9.53 -13.57 5.74
CA VAL A 121 10.16 -12.26 5.51
C VAL A 121 11.58 -12.38 4.96
N ALA A 122 12.36 -13.35 5.42
CA ALA A 122 13.72 -13.60 4.95
C ALA A 122 13.79 -14.29 3.57
N SER A 123 12.64 -14.61 2.96
CA SER A 123 12.60 -15.20 1.62
C SER A 123 12.94 -14.16 0.56
N LYS A 124 13.85 -14.49 -0.36
CA LYS A 124 14.12 -13.66 -1.54
C LYS A 124 12.87 -13.36 -2.37
N ALA A 125 11.96 -14.33 -2.43
CA ALA A 125 10.69 -14.23 -3.12
C ALA A 125 9.78 -13.16 -2.51
N PHE A 126 9.68 -13.12 -1.18
CA PHE A 126 8.95 -12.08 -0.43
C PHE A 126 9.57 -10.70 -0.67
N ILE A 127 10.89 -10.59 -0.51
CA ILE A 127 11.61 -9.33 -0.67
C ILE A 127 11.43 -8.80 -2.10
N SER A 128 11.57 -9.67 -3.11
CA SER A 128 11.37 -9.29 -4.51
C SER A 128 9.97 -8.76 -4.77
N MET A 129 8.94 -9.43 -4.26
CA MET A 129 7.54 -9.00 -4.42
C MET A 129 7.29 -7.65 -3.72
N VAL A 130 7.83 -7.45 -2.51
CA VAL A 130 7.69 -6.17 -1.81
C VAL A 130 8.40 -5.04 -2.55
N ILE A 131 9.61 -5.26 -3.07
CA ILE A 131 10.34 -4.26 -3.87
C ILE A 131 9.55 -3.88 -5.12
N GLU A 132 9.01 -4.87 -5.83
CA GLU A 132 8.21 -4.65 -7.02
C GLU A 132 6.92 -3.89 -6.73
N LEU A 133 6.23 -4.26 -5.64
CA LEU A 133 5.06 -3.54 -5.17
C LEU A 133 5.42 -2.07 -4.88
N VAL A 134 6.47 -1.82 -4.08
CA VAL A 134 6.91 -0.46 -3.76
C VAL A 134 7.27 0.33 -5.03
N THR A 135 7.96 -0.30 -5.98
CA THR A 135 8.35 0.35 -7.24
C THR A 135 7.11 0.77 -8.05
N VAL A 136 6.11 -0.11 -8.15
CA VAL A 136 4.84 0.21 -8.82
C VAL A 136 4.10 1.34 -8.10
N PHE A 137 4.10 1.32 -6.75
CA PHE A 137 3.48 2.35 -5.94
C PHE A 137 4.16 3.72 -6.11
N GLU A 138 5.48 3.79 -5.99
CA GLU A 138 6.22 5.05 -6.10
C GLU A 138 6.11 5.67 -7.51
N ALA A 139 6.08 4.84 -8.55
CA ALA A 139 5.98 5.31 -9.93
C ALA A 139 4.57 5.81 -10.29
N ASN A 140 3.52 5.15 -9.79
CA ASN A 140 2.14 5.37 -10.29
C ASN A 140 1.18 5.96 -9.27
N TYR A 141 1.50 5.91 -7.98
CA TYR A 141 0.65 6.41 -6.89
C TYR A 141 1.44 7.31 -5.94
N PRO A 142 2.06 8.40 -6.46
CA PRO A 142 2.81 9.32 -5.62
C PRO A 142 1.89 9.92 -4.56
N GLU A 143 2.40 10.02 -3.32
CA GLU A 143 1.70 10.61 -2.17
C GLU A 143 0.39 9.93 -1.74
N PHE A 144 0.06 8.74 -2.28
CA PHE A 144 -1.15 8.01 -1.90
C PHE A 144 -1.13 7.54 -0.43
N LEU A 145 0.05 7.32 0.14
CA LEU A 145 0.20 6.95 1.55
C LEU A 145 0.53 8.18 2.39
N ARG A 146 -0.34 8.48 3.37
CA ARG A 146 -0.11 9.54 4.35
C ARG A 146 0.80 9.07 5.47
N CYS A 147 0.48 7.91 6.03
CA CYS A 147 1.25 7.29 7.11
C CYS A 147 0.98 5.79 7.17
N ILE A 148 1.97 5.05 7.67
CA ILE A 148 1.90 3.61 7.88
C ILE A 148 2.12 3.31 9.36
N TRP A 149 1.15 2.66 9.99
CA TRP A 149 1.26 2.12 11.34
C TRP A 149 1.48 0.62 11.29
N ILE A 150 2.67 0.19 11.70
CA ILE A 150 2.99 -1.24 11.79
C ILE A 150 2.71 -1.70 13.22
N ILE A 151 1.80 -2.65 13.39
CA ILE A 151 1.44 -3.25 14.67
C ILE A 151 1.80 -4.74 14.71
N ASN A 152 1.96 -5.29 15.91
CA ASN A 152 2.34 -6.68 16.14
C ASN A 152 3.60 -7.14 15.39
N ALA A 153 4.46 -6.19 15.00
CA ALA A 153 5.79 -6.50 14.53
C ALA A 153 6.54 -7.21 15.66
N ALA A 154 7.04 -8.41 15.40
CA ALA A 154 8.11 -8.98 16.20
C ALA A 154 9.37 -8.12 15.94
N ALA A 155 9.44 -6.99 16.63
CA ALA A 155 10.28 -5.83 16.32
C ALA A 155 11.77 -6.14 16.20
N GLU A 156 12.26 -7.21 16.83
CA GLU A 156 13.69 -7.52 16.88
C GLU A 156 14.23 -8.22 15.61
N LYS A 157 13.40 -8.87 14.79
CA LYS A 157 13.89 -9.69 13.65
C LYS A 157 13.52 -9.16 12.27
N LEU A 158 12.44 -8.40 12.16
CA LEU A 158 11.95 -7.86 10.87
C LEU A 158 12.74 -6.65 10.41
N LEU A 159 13.04 -5.71 11.33
CA LEU A 159 13.83 -4.51 11.02
C LEU A 159 15.24 -4.89 10.56
N GLY A 160 15.89 -5.86 11.21
CA GLY A 160 17.24 -6.31 10.84
C GLY A 160 17.35 -6.99 9.47
N VAL A 161 16.26 -7.55 8.92
CA VAL A 161 16.25 -8.10 7.55
C VAL A 161 16.07 -6.98 6.53
N VAL A 162 15.12 -6.06 6.75
CA VAL A 162 14.88 -4.93 5.84
C VAL A 162 16.09 -4.00 5.78
N TYR A 163 16.75 -3.73 6.91
CA TYR A 163 17.96 -2.90 6.94
C TYR A 163 19.28 -3.67 6.69
N GLY A 164 19.26 -5.00 6.73
CA GLY A 164 20.48 -5.84 6.64
C GLY A 164 20.73 -6.52 5.29
N THR A 165 19.76 -6.53 4.37
CA THR A 165 19.87 -7.21 3.06
C THR A 165 20.45 -6.35 1.94
N GLY A 166 20.98 -5.15 2.22
CA GLY A 166 21.48 -4.26 1.18
C GLY A 166 20.38 -3.63 0.32
N ILE A 167 19.17 -3.53 0.89
CA ILE A 167 18.24 -2.46 0.51
C ILE A 167 18.99 -1.16 0.82
N PRO A 168 19.06 -0.18 -0.11
CA PRO A 168 19.90 1.01 0.07
C PRO A 168 19.64 1.68 1.42
N ASP A 169 20.65 2.36 1.98
CA ASP A 169 20.55 3.14 3.21
C ASP A 169 19.51 4.28 3.14
N GLU A 170 18.80 4.41 2.02
CA GLU A 170 17.57 5.18 1.89
C GLU A 170 16.40 4.28 2.27
N PRO A 171 15.52 4.73 3.18
CA PRO A 171 14.34 3.95 3.52
C PRO A 171 13.60 3.61 2.22
N LEU A 172 13.19 2.35 2.08
CA LEU A 172 12.35 1.81 0.98
C LEU A 172 10.97 2.52 0.86
N PHE A 173 10.82 3.63 1.57
CA PHE A 173 9.70 4.51 1.74
C PHE A 173 10.29 5.88 2.04
N CYS A 174 9.73 6.97 1.51
CA CYS A 174 10.07 8.33 1.95
C CYS A 174 10.22 8.41 3.49
N PRO A 175 11.24 9.09 4.04
CA PRO A 175 11.46 9.19 5.49
C PRO A 175 10.24 9.65 6.30
N GLU A 176 9.28 10.35 5.67
CA GLU A 176 8.01 10.73 6.28
C GLU A 176 7.02 9.55 6.54
N LEU A 177 7.20 8.40 5.89
CA LEU A 177 6.24 7.27 5.89
C LEU A 177 6.43 6.26 7.04
N LEU A 178 7.57 6.30 7.73
CA LEU A 178 7.93 5.33 8.77
C LEU A 178 7.69 5.89 10.18
N THR A 179 6.45 5.82 10.66
CA THR A 179 6.18 5.94 12.10
C THR A 179 5.85 4.56 12.67
N VAL A 180 6.88 3.87 13.16
CA VAL A 180 6.72 2.62 13.92
C VAL A 180 6.15 2.94 15.30
N CYS A 181 4.82 3.01 15.42
CA CYS A 181 4.16 3.07 16.73
C CYS A 181 3.97 1.66 17.30
N ALA A 182 4.83 1.28 18.24
CA ALA A 182 4.59 0.13 19.10
C ALA A 182 3.37 0.38 20.00
N ARG A 183 2.24 -0.27 19.64
CA ARG A 183 0.95 -0.38 20.34
C ARG A 183 0.09 0.89 20.39
N PRO A 184 -1.17 0.75 19.96
CA PRO A 184 -2.26 0.96 20.91
C PRO A 184 -3.32 -0.14 20.84
N ASP A 185 -3.87 -0.45 22.00
CA ASP A 185 -4.88 -1.48 22.23
C ASP A 185 -6.18 -1.18 21.46
N PHE A 186 -6.38 -1.82 20.30
CA PHE A 186 -7.66 -1.78 19.59
C PHE A 186 -8.60 -2.80 20.21
N ASN A 187 -9.29 -2.38 21.26
CA ASN A 187 -10.41 -3.14 21.82
C ASN A 187 -11.65 -2.95 20.94
N ASN A 188 -12.31 -4.06 20.62
CA ASN A 188 -13.51 -4.17 19.79
C ASN A 188 -14.58 -3.11 20.10
N GLY A 189 -15.07 -2.45 19.04
CA GLY A 189 -16.28 -1.64 19.09
C GLY A 189 -16.88 -1.52 17.70
N MET A 190 -17.96 -2.27 17.47
CA MET A 190 -18.86 -2.13 16.33
C MET A 190 -19.30 -0.67 16.15
N TYR A 191 -19.26 -0.15 14.92
CA TYR A 191 -20.35 0.53 14.21
C TYR A 191 -20.05 0.49 12.72
#